data_AF-A0A1Q5L0H2-F1
#
_entry.id   AF-A0A1Q5L0H2-F1
#
_cell.length_a   1.000
_cell.length_b   1.000
_cell.length_c   1.000
_cell.angle_alpha   90.00
_cell.angle_beta   90.00
_cell.angle_gamma   90.00
#
_symmetry.space_group_name_H-M   'P 1'
#
loop_
_entity.id
_entity.type
_entity.pdbx_description
1 polymer ?
#
loop_
_entity_poly.entity_id
_entity_poly.type
_entity_poly.pdbx_seq_one_letter_code
_entity_poly.pdbx_strand_id
1 'polypeptide(L)'
;MLLEIAAALVVCGWLVNMVAMVAAAVVAALLVVLAVVRRRGRSLPEWLGTLLALRARRRRAASTPLPPGTDSGLAPAVECDPTLRTYSYSRGEDRDQRPVGMVGDGGFLTAVLQVESDADALRAERSRRPLPLALVRDVLEVDGIRLESAQIVVHTQPAPALHLPQQSVVVSNYAPLQAQTGSPAVRITWIALKLDPELCPEAVAARGGGLTGAQKCLARSAEHLSSRLTGAGFRANVLTEEELTAAIATSACANPMVTAQAAQVGRGETAQRRTEESSRSWRCDNRRHTTYWVRRWPQLGGPGGSLAQLVAQLTAVPALATTFSMTLAKGAQQDVTVTGHLRITGRSNQELTDARRELERTARQARTGLARLDREQLPGVLATLPLGGAR
;
A
#
# COMPACT_ATOMS: atom_id res chain seq x y z
N MET A 1 2.47 18.91 -26.02
CA MET A 1 0.99 18.92 -26.17
C MET A 1 0.37 20.29 -25.88
N LEU A 2 0.22 20.79 -24.63
CA LEU A 2 -0.47 22.09 -24.40
C LEU A 2 0.18 23.30 -25.08
N LEU A 3 1.52 23.36 -25.13
CA LEU A 3 2.26 24.42 -25.83
C LEU A 3 2.14 24.30 -27.36
N GLU A 4 2.10 23.08 -27.88
CA GLU A 4 1.91 22.82 -29.32
C GLU A 4 0.50 23.22 -29.76
N ILE A 5 -0.52 22.93 -28.94
CA ILE A 5 -1.91 23.33 -29.19
C ILE A 5 -2.05 24.85 -29.13
N ALA A 6 -1.37 25.52 -28.17
CA ALA A 6 -1.37 26.98 -28.08
C ALA A 6 -0.73 27.63 -29.33
N ALA A 7 0.39 27.09 -29.81
CA ALA A 7 1.03 27.56 -31.04
C ALA A 7 0.13 27.33 -32.28
N ALA A 8 -0.47 26.15 -32.40
CA ALA A 8 -1.39 25.83 -33.49
C ALA A 8 -2.63 26.75 -33.51
N LEU A 9 -3.20 27.07 -32.34
CA LEU A 9 -4.34 27.99 -32.23
C LEU A 9 -4.02 29.40 -32.73
N VAL A 10 -2.83 29.92 -32.41
CA VAL A 10 -2.40 31.25 -32.89
C VAL A 10 -2.21 31.26 -34.41
N VAL A 11 -1.61 30.21 -34.97
CA VAL A 11 -1.43 30.06 -36.43
C VAL A 11 -2.78 29.95 -37.15
N CYS A 12 -3.71 29.15 -36.64
CA CYS A 12 -5.05 29.03 -37.19
C CYS A 12 -5.85 30.34 -37.08
N GLY A 13 -5.75 31.06 -35.96
CA GLY A 13 -6.40 32.34 -35.77
C GLY A 13 -5.89 33.42 -36.73
N TRP A 14 -4.58 33.42 -37.01
CA TRP A 14 -3.94 34.31 -37.96
C TRP A 14 -4.43 34.11 -39.41
N LEU A 15 -4.73 32.86 -39.79
CA LEU A 15 -5.22 32.51 -41.13
C LEU A 15 -6.68 32.93 -41.41
N VAL A 16 -7.48 33.21 -40.37
CA VAL A 16 -8.93 33.48 -40.50
C VAL A 16 -9.22 34.98 -40.57
N ASN A 17 -8.93 35.74 -39.51
CA ASN A 17 -9.05 37.21 -39.46
C ASN A 17 -8.45 37.76 -38.15
N MET A 18 -8.34 39.09 -38.05
CA MET A 18 -7.74 39.78 -36.89
C MET A 18 -8.51 39.54 -35.57
N VAL A 19 -9.85 39.44 -35.61
CA VAL A 19 -10.67 39.19 -34.41
C VAL A 19 -10.46 37.76 -33.90
N ALA A 20 -10.43 36.79 -34.82
CA ALA A 20 -10.14 35.39 -34.53
C ALA A 20 -8.72 35.22 -34.00
N MET A 21 -7.74 35.97 -34.51
CA MET A 21 -6.37 35.99 -34.00
C MET A 21 -6.32 36.51 -32.56
N VAL A 22 -7.00 37.60 -32.22
CA VAL A 22 -7.05 38.14 -30.85
C VAL A 22 -7.71 37.13 -29.90
N ALA A 23 -8.84 36.53 -30.30
CA ALA A 23 -9.50 35.50 -29.50
C ALA A 23 -8.61 34.27 -29.30
N ALA A 24 -7.95 33.79 -30.36
CA ALA A 24 -7.01 32.67 -30.29
C ALA A 24 -5.79 32.98 -29.44
N ALA A 25 -5.27 34.22 -29.47
CA ALA A 25 -4.16 34.66 -28.64
C ALA A 25 -4.52 34.67 -27.15
N VAL A 26 -5.75 35.08 -26.78
CA VAL A 26 -6.23 35.01 -25.40
C VAL A 26 -6.33 33.56 -24.92
N VAL A 27 -6.88 32.66 -25.74
CA VAL A 27 -6.96 31.23 -25.41
C VAL A 27 -5.56 30.61 -25.32
N ALA A 28 -4.66 30.92 -26.25
CA ALA A 28 -3.27 30.46 -26.22
C ALA A 28 -2.53 30.97 -24.98
N ALA A 29 -2.71 32.24 -24.60
CA ALA A 29 -2.15 32.80 -23.37
C ALA A 29 -2.67 32.05 -22.13
N LEU A 30 -3.98 31.74 -22.07
CA LEU A 30 -4.55 30.91 -21.00
C LEU A 30 -3.94 29.50 -20.98
N LEU A 31 -3.76 28.86 -22.13
CA LEU A 31 -3.13 27.53 -22.22
C LEU A 31 -1.67 27.55 -21.77
N VAL A 32 -0.92 28.60 -22.13
CA VAL A 32 0.46 28.80 -21.69
C VAL A 32 0.49 29.02 -20.17
N VAL A 33 -0.40 29.85 -19.62
CA VAL A 33 -0.54 30.03 -18.16
C VAL A 33 -0.85 28.71 -17.47
N LEU A 34 -1.77 27.90 -18.00
CA LEU A 34 -2.10 26.58 -17.45
C LEU A 34 -0.93 25.59 -17.52
N ALA A 35 -0.10 25.67 -18.56
CA ALA A 35 1.07 24.81 -18.74
C ALA A 35 2.26 25.23 -17.86
N VAL A 36 2.46 26.54 -17.67
CA VAL A 36 3.64 27.09 -16.97
C VAL A 36 3.39 27.28 -15.48
N VAL A 37 2.17 27.63 -15.06
CA VAL A 37 1.85 27.82 -13.64
C VAL A 37 1.83 26.46 -12.95
N ARG A 38 2.92 26.19 -12.22
CA ARG A 38 3.06 25.01 -11.36
C ARG A 38 2.70 25.36 -9.93
N ARG A 39 1.61 24.80 -9.41
CA ARG A 39 1.25 24.95 -8.00
C ARG A 39 1.71 23.71 -7.22
N ARG A 40 2.71 23.89 -6.34
CA ARG A 40 3.31 22.81 -5.52
C ARG A 40 3.88 21.65 -6.36
N GLY A 41 4.49 21.96 -7.50
CA GLY A 41 5.17 20.99 -8.36
C GLY A 41 4.26 20.19 -9.31
N ARG A 42 2.95 20.48 -9.35
CA ARG A 42 2.01 19.92 -10.34
C ARG A 42 1.47 21.01 -11.26
N SER A 43 1.07 20.64 -12.47
CA SER A 43 0.36 21.54 -13.39
C SER A 43 -1.03 21.87 -12.85
N LEU A 44 -1.61 23.02 -13.23
CA LEU A 44 -2.97 23.39 -12.80
C LEU A 44 -4.04 22.35 -13.19
N PRO A 45 -4.03 21.78 -14.40
CA PRO A 45 -4.97 20.73 -14.79
C PRO A 45 -4.86 19.47 -13.92
N GLU A 46 -3.64 18.98 -13.66
CA GLU A 46 -3.39 17.85 -12.75
C GLU A 46 -3.89 18.13 -11.34
N TRP A 47 -3.63 19.35 -10.83
CA TRP A 47 -4.09 19.77 -9.52
C TRP A 47 -5.62 19.76 -9.43
N LEU A 48 -6.32 20.27 -10.45
CA LEU A 48 -7.78 20.26 -10.50
C LEU A 48 -8.32 18.84 -10.63
N GLY A 49 -7.70 17.98 -11.45
CA GLY A 49 -8.04 16.57 -11.59
C GLY A 49 -8.02 15.84 -10.24
N THR A 50 -6.95 16.03 -9.45
CA THR A 50 -6.85 15.41 -8.11
C THR A 50 -7.91 15.91 -7.14
N LEU A 51 -8.31 17.19 -7.24
CA LEU A 51 -9.36 17.77 -6.43
C LEU A 51 -10.74 17.22 -6.79
N LEU A 52 -11.05 17.12 -8.09
CA LEU A 52 -12.30 16.54 -8.58
C LEU A 52 -12.39 15.06 -8.23
N ALA A 53 -11.30 14.30 -8.39
CA ALA A 53 -11.23 12.89 -8.01
C ALA A 53 -11.50 12.69 -6.50
N LEU A 54 -10.92 13.53 -5.63
CA LEU A 54 -11.21 13.51 -4.20
C LEU A 54 -12.69 13.79 -3.91
N ARG A 55 -13.28 14.80 -4.55
CA ARG A 55 -14.71 15.11 -4.39
C ARG A 55 -15.59 13.94 -4.84
N ALA A 56 -15.28 13.32 -5.97
CA ALA A 56 -16.00 12.17 -6.48
C ALA A 56 -15.90 10.96 -5.52
N ARG A 57 -14.71 10.69 -4.96
CA ARG A 57 -14.54 9.62 -3.95
C ARG A 57 -15.32 9.90 -2.67
N ARG A 58 -15.27 11.13 -2.16
CA ARG A 58 -16.06 11.54 -0.97
C ARG A 58 -17.57 11.41 -1.18
N ARG A 59 -18.06 11.80 -2.37
CA ARG A 59 -19.48 11.64 -2.72
C ARG A 59 -19.86 10.16 -2.78
N ARG A 60 -19.07 9.33 -3.47
CA ARG A 60 -19.28 7.87 -3.52
C ARG A 60 -19.28 7.26 -2.12
N ALA A 61 -18.30 7.59 -1.29
CA ALA A 61 -18.21 7.10 0.08
C ALA A 61 -19.45 7.49 0.93
N ALA A 62 -20.02 8.68 0.73
CA ALA A 62 -21.23 9.09 1.42
C ALA A 62 -22.49 8.32 0.98
N SER A 63 -22.55 7.86 -0.27
CA SER A 63 -23.71 7.16 -0.84
C SER A 63 -23.61 5.63 -0.80
N THR A 64 -22.44 5.06 -0.54
CA THR A 64 -22.23 3.60 -0.59
C THR A 64 -22.28 3.01 0.81
N PRO A 65 -23.35 2.24 1.16
CA PRO A 65 -23.40 1.51 2.41
C PRO A 65 -22.42 0.33 2.39
N LEU A 66 -22.00 -0.10 3.58
CA LEU A 66 -21.24 -1.34 3.75
C LEU A 66 -22.13 -2.55 3.42
N PRO A 67 -21.64 -3.52 2.63
CA PRO A 67 -22.36 -4.77 2.43
C PRO A 67 -22.66 -5.46 3.77
N PRO A 68 -23.90 -5.94 3.97
CA PRO A 68 -24.25 -6.65 5.20
C PRO A 68 -23.40 -7.91 5.36
N GLY A 69 -23.01 -8.23 6.59
CA GLY A 69 -22.17 -9.40 6.89
C GLY A 69 -20.68 -9.23 6.63
N THR A 70 -20.20 -8.02 6.30
CA THR A 70 -18.76 -7.72 6.21
C THR A 70 -18.10 -7.92 7.58
N ASP A 71 -16.98 -8.66 7.61
CA ASP A 71 -16.17 -8.84 8.82
C ASP A 71 -15.69 -7.48 9.36
N SER A 72 -15.75 -7.28 10.68
CA SER A 72 -15.41 -6.00 11.32
C SER A 72 -13.92 -5.63 11.14
N GLY A 73 -13.03 -6.60 10.97
CA GLY A 73 -11.63 -6.41 10.64
C GLY A 73 -11.42 -6.00 9.18
N LEU A 74 -12.26 -6.49 8.27
CA LEU A 74 -12.19 -6.17 6.83
C LEU A 74 -12.90 -4.85 6.50
N ALA A 75 -13.85 -4.42 7.33
CA ALA A 75 -14.69 -3.25 7.10
C ALA A 75 -13.90 -1.98 6.66
N PRO A 76 -12.78 -1.59 7.29
CA PRO A 76 -12.01 -0.43 6.82
C PRO A 76 -11.51 -0.54 5.37
N ALA A 77 -11.16 -1.75 4.90
CA ALA A 77 -10.75 -1.96 3.52
C ALA A 77 -11.96 -1.93 2.56
N VAL A 78 -13.09 -2.53 2.93
CA VAL A 78 -14.32 -2.53 2.12
C VAL A 78 -14.93 -1.12 2.05
N GLU A 79 -14.79 -0.30 3.09
CA GLU A 79 -15.20 1.10 3.03
C GLU A 79 -14.37 1.93 2.04
N CYS A 80 -13.11 1.52 1.80
CA CYS A 80 -12.22 2.13 0.82
C CYS A 80 -12.49 1.63 -0.60
N ASP A 81 -12.74 0.34 -0.73
CA ASP A 81 -13.14 -0.33 -1.96
C ASP A 81 -14.29 -1.32 -1.69
N PRO A 82 -15.55 -0.91 -1.97
CA PRO A 82 -16.74 -1.71 -1.70
C PRO A 82 -16.85 -3.01 -2.49
N THR A 83 -16.00 -3.21 -3.49
CA THR A 83 -15.98 -4.43 -4.32
C THR A 83 -15.21 -5.57 -3.67
N LEU A 84 -14.35 -5.26 -2.67
CA LEU A 84 -13.51 -6.26 -2.02
C LEU A 84 -14.34 -7.32 -1.27
N ARG A 85 -13.98 -8.58 -1.50
CA ARG A 85 -14.54 -9.77 -0.84
C ARG A 85 -13.39 -10.69 -0.44
N THR A 86 -13.60 -11.46 0.61
CA THR A 86 -12.70 -12.52 1.04
C THR A 86 -13.22 -13.88 0.58
N TYR A 87 -12.29 -14.81 0.40
CA TYR A 87 -12.56 -16.18 0.00
C TYR A 87 -11.66 -17.11 0.80
N SER A 88 -12.19 -18.27 1.18
CA SER A 88 -11.42 -19.39 1.71
C SER A 88 -11.35 -20.49 0.66
N TYR A 89 -10.13 -20.93 0.34
CA TYR A 89 -9.89 -22.01 -0.60
C TYR A 89 -9.24 -23.20 0.12
N SER A 90 -9.95 -24.33 0.16
CA SER A 90 -9.45 -25.61 0.68
C SER A 90 -8.98 -26.51 -0.46
N ARG A 91 -7.82 -27.13 -0.28
CA ARG A 91 -7.21 -27.99 -1.28
C ARG A 91 -7.72 -29.43 -1.16
N GLY A 92 -8.77 -29.74 -1.92
CA GLY A 92 -9.35 -31.09 -1.97
C GLY A 92 -10.12 -31.48 -0.69
N GLU A 93 -10.47 -32.77 -0.57
CA GLU A 93 -11.20 -33.32 0.58
C GLU A 93 -10.31 -33.60 1.81
N ASP A 94 -9.00 -33.37 1.66
CA ASP A 94 -8.01 -33.63 2.70
C ASP A 94 -8.13 -32.58 3.83
N ARG A 95 -8.79 -32.98 4.92
CA ARG A 95 -9.11 -32.12 6.07
C ARG A 95 -7.89 -31.57 6.79
N ASP A 96 -6.71 -32.14 6.58
CA ASP A 96 -5.47 -31.75 7.27
C ASP A 96 -4.78 -30.55 6.61
N GLN A 97 -5.18 -30.16 5.40
CA GLN A 97 -4.58 -29.02 4.71
C GLN A 97 -5.23 -27.70 5.13
N ARG A 98 -4.40 -26.79 5.62
CA ARG A 98 -4.82 -25.45 6.04
C ARG A 98 -5.41 -24.67 4.86
N PRO A 99 -6.62 -24.09 4.97
CA PRO A 99 -7.22 -23.32 3.88
C PRO A 99 -6.43 -22.05 3.60
N VAL A 100 -6.39 -21.65 2.33
CA VAL A 100 -5.76 -20.41 1.86
C VAL A 100 -6.80 -19.30 1.83
N GLY A 101 -6.57 -18.23 2.57
CA GLY A 101 -7.34 -17.00 2.52
C GLY A 101 -6.96 -16.16 1.31
N MET A 102 -7.96 -15.64 0.60
CA MET A 102 -7.78 -14.77 -0.55
C MET A 102 -8.69 -13.54 -0.44
N VAL A 103 -8.29 -12.42 -1.04
CA VAL A 103 -9.10 -11.20 -1.15
C VAL A 103 -9.12 -10.72 -2.59
N GLY A 104 -10.26 -10.27 -3.10
CA GLY A 104 -10.40 -9.83 -4.48
C GLY A 104 -11.64 -8.99 -4.71
N ASP A 105 -11.74 -8.38 -5.89
CA ASP A 105 -12.89 -7.56 -6.32
C ASP A 105 -13.78 -8.26 -7.37
N GLY A 106 -13.47 -9.51 -7.69
CA GLY A 106 -14.08 -10.28 -8.78
C GLY A 106 -13.31 -10.21 -10.10
N GLY A 107 -12.41 -9.24 -10.29
CA GLY A 107 -11.48 -9.15 -11.42
C GLY A 107 -10.07 -9.64 -11.07
N PHE A 108 -9.65 -9.55 -9.80
CA PHE A 108 -8.39 -10.13 -9.32
C PHE A 108 -8.59 -10.94 -8.04
N LEU A 109 -7.58 -11.73 -7.69
CA LEU A 109 -7.43 -12.38 -6.39
C LEU A 109 -6.04 -12.12 -5.83
N THR A 110 -5.96 -11.92 -4.52
CA THR A 110 -4.71 -11.76 -3.77
C THR A 110 -4.63 -12.74 -2.63
N ALA A 111 -3.50 -13.44 -2.51
CA ALA A 111 -3.15 -14.27 -1.35
C ALA A 111 -1.99 -13.63 -0.61
N VAL A 112 -1.95 -13.77 0.71
CA VAL A 112 -0.94 -13.12 1.55
C VAL A 112 -0.16 -14.16 2.34
N LEU A 113 1.16 -13.98 2.38
CA LEU A 113 2.06 -14.73 3.22
C LEU A 113 2.58 -13.82 4.34
N GLN A 114 2.60 -14.30 5.58
CA GLN A 114 3.38 -13.67 6.65
C GLN A 114 4.76 -14.30 6.69
N VAL A 115 5.80 -13.45 6.70
CA VAL A 115 7.19 -13.86 6.65
C VAL A 115 7.91 -13.39 7.91
N GLU A 116 8.52 -14.34 8.60
CA GLU A 116 9.33 -14.13 9.78
C GLU A 116 10.75 -14.64 9.52
N SER A 117 11.75 -13.87 9.95
CA SER A 117 13.12 -14.37 9.98
C SER A 117 13.20 -15.40 11.10
N ASP A 118 13.68 -16.59 10.80
CA ASP A 118 13.87 -17.65 11.79
C ASP A 118 14.86 -17.17 12.86
N ALA A 119 14.33 -16.84 14.04
CA ALA A 119 15.09 -16.26 15.14
C ALA A 119 15.09 -17.24 16.31
N ASP A 120 15.76 -18.37 16.15
CA ASP A 120 16.04 -19.31 17.24
C ASP A 120 17.00 -18.76 18.31
N ALA A 121 17.25 -17.46 18.33
CA ALA A 121 18.00 -16.81 19.40
C ALA A 121 17.33 -15.50 19.80
N LEU A 122 16.94 -15.41 21.07
CA LEU A 122 16.37 -14.27 21.80
C LEU A 122 17.20 -12.96 21.73
N ARG A 123 18.25 -12.88 20.90
CA ARG A 123 19.19 -11.74 20.76
C ARG A 123 19.82 -11.64 19.37
N ALA A 124 19.06 -11.74 18.27
CA ALA A 124 19.61 -11.51 16.94
C ALA A 124 19.48 -10.02 16.53
N GLU A 125 20.63 -9.37 16.37
CA GLU A 125 20.79 -7.99 15.90
C GLU A 125 20.09 -7.74 14.55
N ARG A 126 19.71 -6.47 14.33
CA ARG A 126 19.14 -5.99 13.07
C ARG A 126 19.95 -6.53 11.89
N SER A 127 19.28 -7.20 10.95
CA SER A 127 19.76 -7.45 9.57
C SER A 127 20.58 -8.70 9.25
N ARG A 128 20.57 -9.79 10.03
CA ARG A 128 21.40 -10.95 9.63
C ARG A 128 20.96 -11.64 8.31
N ARG A 129 19.68 -11.56 7.92
CA ARG A 129 19.21 -11.95 6.57
C ARG A 129 18.20 -10.96 5.99
N PRO A 130 18.58 -10.15 4.99
CA PRO A 130 17.60 -9.38 4.24
C PRO A 130 16.67 -10.34 3.47
N LEU A 131 15.40 -9.95 3.33
CA LEU A 131 14.43 -10.71 2.53
C LEU A 131 14.97 -10.87 1.09
N PRO A 132 15.09 -12.09 0.54
CA PRO A 132 15.63 -12.32 -0.79
C PRO A 132 14.63 -11.85 -1.85
N LEU A 133 14.79 -10.60 -2.31
CA LEU A 133 13.91 -9.99 -3.31
C LEU A 133 13.87 -10.76 -4.64
N ALA A 134 14.95 -11.49 -4.96
CA ALA A 134 14.98 -12.37 -6.12
C ALA A 134 13.87 -13.42 -6.07
N LEU A 135 13.61 -14.04 -4.91
CA LEU A 135 12.54 -15.03 -4.77
C LEU A 135 11.15 -14.42 -4.99
N VAL A 136 10.95 -13.17 -4.53
CA VAL A 136 9.70 -12.43 -4.73
C VAL A 136 9.53 -11.98 -6.18
N ARG A 137 10.62 -11.68 -6.88
CA ARG A 137 10.59 -11.43 -8.31
C ARG A 137 10.26 -12.69 -9.09
N ASP A 138 10.93 -13.79 -8.77
CA ASP A 138 10.84 -15.04 -9.53
C ASP A 138 9.43 -15.66 -9.42
N VAL A 139 8.69 -15.40 -8.33
CA VAL A 139 7.28 -15.86 -8.21
C VAL A 139 6.31 -15.14 -9.16
N LEU A 140 6.70 -14.03 -9.79
CA LEU A 140 5.82 -13.32 -10.74
C LEU A 140 5.42 -14.21 -11.92
N GLU A 141 6.19 -15.25 -12.21
CA GLU A 141 5.86 -16.25 -13.20
C GLU A 141 6.30 -17.65 -12.77
N VAL A 142 5.34 -18.54 -12.51
CA VAL A 142 5.59 -19.92 -12.03
C VAL A 142 4.63 -20.87 -12.72
N ASP A 143 5.12 -21.97 -13.31
CA ASP A 143 4.29 -23.02 -13.90
C ASP A 143 3.21 -22.50 -14.88
N GLY A 144 3.56 -21.50 -15.70
CA GLY A 144 2.66 -20.82 -16.65
C GLY A 144 1.67 -19.84 -16.01
N ILE A 145 1.72 -19.65 -14.69
CA ILE A 145 0.91 -18.69 -13.95
C ILE A 145 1.65 -17.36 -13.91
N ARG A 146 1.06 -16.32 -14.48
CA ARG A 146 1.60 -14.96 -14.48
C ARG A 146 0.84 -14.10 -13.49
N LEU A 147 1.52 -13.64 -12.45
CA LEU A 147 0.96 -12.70 -11.48
C LEU A 147 0.93 -11.28 -12.07
N GLU A 148 -0.07 -10.50 -11.66
CA GLU A 148 -0.11 -9.05 -11.92
C GLU A 148 1.03 -8.37 -11.15
N SER A 149 1.19 -8.74 -9.89
CA SER A 149 2.20 -8.15 -9.00
C SER A 149 2.48 -9.00 -7.76
N ALA A 150 3.64 -8.73 -7.14
CA ALA A 150 4.02 -9.21 -5.83
C ALA A 150 4.39 -8.01 -4.95
N GLN A 151 3.68 -7.83 -3.85
CA GLN A 151 3.81 -6.68 -2.95
C GLN A 151 4.40 -7.10 -1.61
N ILE A 152 5.51 -6.50 -1.22
CA ILE A 152 6.11 -6.65 0.11
C ILE A 152 5.62 -5.49 0.97
N VAL A 153 4.97 -5.79 2.10
CA VAL A 153 4.48 -4.81 3.07
C VAL A 153 5.19 -5.04 4.40
N VAL A 154 5.88 -4.01 4.89
CA VAL A 154 6.54 -4.01 6.21
C VAL A 154 5.81 -3.04 7.11
N HIS A 155 5.14 -3.56 8.12
CA HIS A 155 4.46 -2.77 9.14
C HIS A 155 5.30 -2.72 10.41
N THR A 156 5.62 -1.50 10.84
CA THR A 156 6.51 -1.25 11.98
C THR A 156 5.80 -0.41 13.02
N GLN A 157 5.84 -0.84 14.27
CA GLN A 157 5.50 -0.02 15.43
C GLN A 157 6.79 0.29 16.18
N PRO A 158 7.21 1.57 16.27
CA PRO A 158 8.47 1.92 16.92
C PRO A 158 8.41 1.60 18.42
N ALA A 159 9.58 1.30 18.98
CA ALA A 159 9.77 1.27 20.42
C ALA A 159 10.34 2.63 20.90
N PRO A 160 10.10 3.01 22.17
CA PRO A 160 9.15 2.41 23.11
C PRO A 160 7.71 2.63 22.63
N ALA A 161 6.80 1.72 22.97
CA ALA A 161 5.43 1.80 22.52
C ALA A 161 4.80 3.13 22.99
N LEU A 162 4.41 3.97 22.03
CA LEU A 162 4.06 5.38 22.25
C LEU A 162 2.81 5.59 23.12
N HIS A 163 2.15 4.53 23.60
CA HIS A 163 0.98 4.63 24.49
C HIS A 163 1.36 5.03 25.92
N LEU A 164 2.65 5.07 26.24
CA LEU A 164 3.15 5.60 27.50
C LEU A 164 3.29 7.12 27.41
N PRO A 165 2.94 7.88 28.48
CA PRO A 165 3.25 9.30 28.56
C PRO A 165 4.75 9.54 28.30
N GLN A 166 5.09 10.58 27.53
CA GLN A 166 6.50 10.89 27.20
C GLN A 166 7.37 11.13 28.45
N GLN A 167 6.76 11.54 29.55
CA GLN A 167 7.41 11.77 30.85
C GLN A 167 7.54 10.50 31.71
N SER A 168 7.09 9.34 31.20
CA SER A 168 7.19 8.07 31.91
C SER A 168 8.65 7.65 32.10
N VAL A 169 8.96 7.15 33.29
CA VAL A 169 10.26 6.55 33.64
C VAL A 169 10.64 5.44 32.64
N VAL A 170 9.66 4.70 32.12
CA VAL A 170 9.89 3.64 31.12
C VAL A 170 10.40 4.25 29.81
N VAL A 171 9.81 5.35 29.33
CA VAL A 171 10.26 5.99 28.08
C VAL A 171 11.68 6.52 28.24
N SER A 172 11.97 7.20 29.35
CA SER A 172 13.31 7.75 29.64
C SER A 172 14.37 6.67 29.81
N ASN A 173 14.06 5.56 30.49
CA ASN A 173 15.03 4.49 30.75
C ASN A 173 15.32 3.64 29.51
N TYR A 174 14.33 3.43 28.64
CA TYR A 174 14.51 2.67 27.41
C TYR A 174 15.00 3.53 26.24
N ALA A 175 14.95 4.87 26.33
CA ALA A 175 15.42 5.75 25.26
C ALA A 175 16.91 5.55 24.88
N PRO A 176 17.87 5.40 25.82
CA PRO A 176 19.27 5.11 25.46
C PRO A 176 19.42 3.74 24.78
N LEU A 177 18.71 2.72 25.26
CA LEU A 177 18.71 1.40 24.65
C LEU A 177 18.08 1.44 23.25
N GLN A 178 17.04 2.25 23.05
CA GLN A 178 16.43 2.48 21.74
C GLN A 178 17.36 3.27 20.82
N ALA A 179 18.12 4.24 21.32
CA ALA A 179 19.10 4.95 20.52
C ALA A 179 20.22 4.01 20.01
N GLN A 180 20.63 3.04 20.84
CA GLN A 180 21.65 2.04 20.50
C GLN A 180 21.10 0.92 19.61
N THR A 181 20.03 0.25 20.06
CA THR A 181 19.47 -0.96 19.43
C THR A 181 18.45 -0.65 18.36
N GLY A 182 17.77 0.50 18.42
CA GLY A 182 16.65 1.01 17.61
C GLY A 182 15.67 -0.02 17.08
N SER A 183 15.56 -1.16 17.75
CA SER A 183 14.67 -2.24 17.34
C SER A 183 13.24 -1.74 17.50
N PRO A 184 12.38 -1.91 16.50
CA PRO A 184 10.98 -1.58 16.67
C PRO A 184 10.35 -2.52 17.71
N ALA A 185 9.28 -2.06 18.37
CA ALA A 185 8.51 -2.90 19.28
C ALA A 185 7.86 -4.06 18.52
N VAL A 186 7.38 -3.77 17.31
CA VAL A 186 6.76 -4.76 16.41
C VAL A 186 7.22 -4.50 14.99
N ARG A 187 7.62 -5.56 14.28
CA ARG A 187 7.84 -5.54 12.83
C ARG A 187 7.22 -6.77 12.19
N ILE A 188 6.17 -6.56 11.41
CA ILE A 188 5.49 -7.61 10.66
C ILE A 188 5.80 -7.43 9.18
N THR A 189 6.12 -8.52 8.49
CA THR A 189 6.36 -8.53 7.04
C THR A 189 5.34 -9.43 6.36
N TRP A 190 4.61 -8.85 5.40
CA TRP A 190 3.71 -9.59 4.53
C TRP A 190 4.19 -9.55 3.10
N ILE A 191 3.90 -10.61 2.35
CA ILE A 191 4.04 -10.66 0.89
C ILE A 191 2.67 -10.99 0.31
N ALA A 192 2.08 -10.04 -0.40
CA ALA A 192 0.79 -10.19 -1.08
C ALA A 192 1.03 -10.48 -2.56
N LEU A 193 0.51 -11.59 -3.05
CA LEU A 193 0.61 -12.03 -4.45
C LEU A 193 -0.71 -11.77 -5.14
N LYS A 194 -0.71 -10.94 -6.18
CA LYS A 194 -1.92 -10.56 -6.92
C LYS A 194 -1.98 -11.28 -8.25
N LEU A 195 -3.08 -11.96 -8.50
CA LEU A 195 -3.39 -12.63 -9.74
C LEU A 195 -4.56 -11.91 -10.42
N ASP A 196 -4.32 -11.45 -11.65
CA ASP A 196 -5.37 -11.15 -12.62
C ASP A 196 -5.51 -12.38 -13.52
N PRO A 197 -6.66 -13.10 -13.48
CA PRO A 197 -6.88 -14.30 -14.29
C PRO A 197 -6.72 -14.06 -15.80
N GLU A 198 -6.92 -12.83 -16.29
CA GLU A 198 -6.79 -12.48 -17.71
C GLU A 198 -5.32 -12.50 -18.18
N LEU A 199 -4.35 -12.42 -17.26
CA LEU A 199 -2.92 -12.47 -17.60
C LEU A 199 -2.41 -13.89 -17.87
N CYS A 200 -3.13 -14.93 -17.45
CA CYS A 200 -2.76 -16.33 -17.69
C CYS A 200 -3.99 -17.24 -17.92
N PRO A 201 -4.79 -16.98 -18.96
CA PRO A 201 -6.06 -17.67 -19.19
C PRO A 201 -5.88 -19.17 -19.42
N GLU A 202 -4.81 -19.59 -20.10
CA GLU A 202 -4.49 -21.01 -20.34
C GLU A 202 -4.22 -21.76 -19.03
N ALA A 203 -3.45 -21.15 -18.11
CA ALA A 203 -3.14 -21.74 -16.81
C ALA A 203 -4.39 -21.87 -15.92
N VAL A 204 -5.31 -20.89 -16.01
CA VAL A 204 -6.60 -20.90 -15.30
C VAL A 204 -7.52 -21.98 -15.89
N ALA A 205 -7.63 -22.06 -17.23
CA ALA A 205 -8.43 -23.07 -17.91
C ALA A 205 -7.97 -24.50 -17.60
N ALA A 206 -6.65 -24.75 -17.63
CA ALA A 206 -6.06 -26.04 -17.29
C ALA A 206 -6.35 -26.50 -15.84
N ARG A 207 -6.74 -25.57 -14.95
CA ARG A 207 -7.05 -25.85 -13.54
C ARG A 207 -8.56 -25.87 -13.23
N GLY A 208 -9.40 -25.90 -14.26
CA GLY A 208 -10.86 -25.98 -14.16
C GLY A 208 -11.58 -24.69 -14.51
N GLY A 209 -10.87 -23.63 -14.90
CA GLY A 209 -11.45 -22.38 -15.37
C GLY A 209 -12.10 -21.54 -14.27
N GLY A 210 -12.57 -20.35 -14.67
CA GLY A 210 -13.30 -19.42 -13.81
C GLY A 210 -12.58 -19.10 -12.48
N LEU A 211 -13.37 -18.88 -11.43
CA LEU A 211 -12.85 -18.54 -10.10
C LEU A 211 -12.01 -19.69 -9.50
N THR A 212 -12.46 -20.94 -9.62
CA THR A 212 -11.77 -22.09 -9.05
C THR A 212 -10.39 -22.30 -9.68
N GLY A 213 -10.27 -22.13 -11.00
CA GLY A 213 -8.99 -22.15 -11.71
C GLY A 213 -8.06 -21.04 -11.23
N ALA A 214 -8.57 -19.83 -11.06
CA ALA A 214 -7.81 -18.69 -10.53
C ALA A 214 -7.34 -18.93 -9.08
N GLN A 215 -8.20 -19.44 -8.21
CA GLN A 215 -7.84 -19.80 -6.83
C GLN A 215 -6.73 -20.86 -6.79
N LYS A 216 -6.83 -21.91 -7.63
CA LYS A 216 -5.78 -22.93 -7.74
C LYS A 216 -4.45 -22.37 -8.26
N CYS A 217 -4.48 -21.48 -9.25
CA CYS A 217 -3.28 -20.78 -9.73
C CYS A 217 -2.63 -19.99 -8.61
N LEU A 218 -3.41 -19.17 -7.91
CA LEU A 218 -2.90 -18.30 -6.85
C LEU A 218 -2.35 -19.11 -5.66
N ALA A 219 -3.08 -20.15 -5.22
CA ALA A 219 -2.62 -21.05 -4.18
C ALA A 219 -1.29 -21.72 -4.56
N ARG A 220 -1.15 -22.18 -5.80
CA ARG A 220 0.10 -22.77 -6.31
C ARG A 220 1.27 -21.79 -6.24
N SER A 221 1.10 -20.54 -6.67
CA SER A 221 2.15 -19.53 -6.60
C SER A 221 2.51 -19.16 -5.15
N ALA A 222 1.52 -19.08 -4.25
CA ALA A 222 1.74 -18.82 -2.83
C ALA A 222 2.53 -19.96 -2.15
N GLU A 223 2.16 -21.22 -2.40
CA GLU A 223 2.88 -22.38 -1.90
C GLU A 223 4.31 -22.46 -2.45
N HIS A 224 4.49 -22.15 -3.74
CA HIS A 224 5.81 -22.10 -4.35
C HIS A 224 6.70 -21.08 -3.62
N LEU A 225 6.22 -19.85 -3.41
CA LEU A 225 6.99 -18.84 -2.68
C LEU A 225 7.26 -19.24 -1.23
N SER A 226 6.25 -19.76 -0.52
CA SER A 226 6.41 -20.25 0.86
C SER A 226 7.52 -21.30 0.94
N SER A 227 7.50 -22.31 0.07
CA SER A 227 8.54 -23.36 0.01
C SER A 227 9.93 -22.78 -0.27
N ARG A 228 10.05 -21.84 -1.21
CA ARG A 228 11.33 -21.20 -1.56
C ARG A 228 11.88 -20.33 -0.43
N LEU A 229 11.01 -19.61 0.28
CA LEU A 229 11.38 -18.82 1.46
C LEU A 229 11.82 -19.70 2.63
N THR A 230 11.11 -20.81 2.87
CA THR A 230 11.50 -21.82 3.86
C THR A 230 12.87 -22.42 3.55
N GLY A 231 13.13 -22.78 2.28
CA GLY A 231 14.46 -23.21 1.83
C GLY A 231 15.56 -22.16 2.00
N ALA A 232 15.20 -20.86 2.07
CA ALA A 232 16.12 -19.77 2.34
C ALA A 232 16.29 -19.44 3.84
N GLY A 233 15.63 -20.19 4.74
CA GLY A 233 15.69 -20.02 6.19
C GLY A 233 14.74 -18.96 6.75
N PHE A 234 13.60 -18.72 6.10
CA PHE A 234 12.52 -17.89 6.62
C PHE A 234 11.32 -18.75 6.98
N ARG A 235 10.56 -18.39 8.02
CA ARG A 235 9.25 -18.98 8.25
C ARG A 235 8.23 -18.21 7.41
N ALA A 236 7.56 -18.88 6.47
CA ALA A 236 6.63 -18.27 5.54
C ALA A 236 5.26 -18.97 5.58
N ASN A 237 4.29 -18.36 6.25
CA ASN A 237 2.96 -18.93 6.44
C ASN A 237 1.97 -18.27 5.48
N VAL A 238 1.31 -19.06 4.62
CA VAL A 238 0.17 -18.59 3.83
C VAL A 238 -1.01 -18.38 4.78
N LEU A 239 -1.60 -17.18 4.73
CA LEU A 239 -2.64 -16.77 5.66
C LEU A 239 -3.98 -17.45 5.34
N THR A 240 -4.74 -17.82 6.37
CA THR A 240 -6.16 -18.19 6.24
C THR A 240 -7.02 -16.95 6.01
N GLU A 241 -8.31 -17.11 5.73
CA GLU A 241 -9.25 -15.98 5.56
C GLU A 241 -9.32 -15.08 6.81
N GLU A 242 -9.36 -15.68 8.00
CA GLU A 242 -9.38 -14.95 9.28
C GLU A 242 -8.08 -14.18 9.51
N GLU A 243 -6.92 -14.83 9.26
CA GLU A 243 -5.61 -14.20 9.42
C GLU A 243 -5.38 -13.09 8.38
N LEU A 244 -5.86 -13.29 7.15
CA LEU A 244 -5.83 -12.28 6.10
C LEU A 244 -6.61 -11.04 6.53
N THR A 245 -7.81 -11.24 7.08
CA THR A 245 -8.64 -10.15 7.61
C THR A 245 -7.96 -9.43 8.77
N ALA A 246 -7.35 -10.17 9.69
CA ALA A 246 -6.56 -9.60 10.79
C ALA A 246 -5.31 -8.83 10.30
N ALA A 247 -4.63 -9.33 9.27
CA ALA A 247 -3.48 -8.66 8.65
C ALA A 247 -3.88 -7.35 7.97
N ILE A 248 -5.01 -7.34 7.25
CA ILE A 248 -5.58 -6.13 6.66
C ILE A 248 -5.96 -5.12 7.74
N ALA A 249 -6.65 -5.56 8.81
CA ALA A 249 -7.02 -4.70 9.94
C ALA A 249 -5.79 -4.09 10.64
N THR A 250 -4.75 -4.91 10.86
CA THR A 250 -3.48 -4.49 11.47
C THR A 250 -2.76 -3.48 10.58
N SER A 251 -2.62 -3.77 9.28
CA SER A 251 -2.02 -2.84 8.32
C SER A 251 -2.82 -1.54 8.22
N ALA A 252 -4.16 -1.59 8.18
CA ALA A 252 -5.03 -0.43 8.20
C ALA A 252 -4.90 0.40 9.50
N CYS A 253 -4.23 -0.15 10.52
CA CYS A 253 -4.23 0.34 11.89
C CYS A 253 -5.66 0.56 12.39
N ALA A 254 -6.58 -0.36 12.12
CA ALA A 254 -7.90 -0.34 12.73
C ALA A 254 -7.77 -0.37 14.27
N ASN A 255 -8.58 0.39 14.99
CA ASN A 255 -8.57 0.39 16.44
C ASN A 255 -9.15 -0.94 16.95
N PRO A 256 -8.38 -1.77 17.68
CA PRO A 256 -8.84 -3.09 18.13
C PRO A 256 -10.11 -3.03 18.98
N MET A 257 -10.28 -1.98 19.81
CA MET A 257 -11.47 -1.82 20.64
C MET A 257 -12.71 -1.55 19.79
N VAL A 258 -12.58 -0.70 18.76
CA VAL A 258 -13.68 -0.39 17.83
C VAL A 258 -13.99 -1.62 16.97
N THR A 259 -12.99 -2.35 16.52
CA THR A 259 -13.18 -3.61 15.77
C THR A 259 -13.89 -4.66 16.61
N ALA A 260 -13.52 -4.83 17.88
CA ALA A 260 -14.16 -5.77 18.80
C ALA A 260 -15.61 -5.37 19.11
N GLN A 261 -15.86 -4.08 19.37
CA GLN A 261 -17.22 -3.56 19.57
C GLN A 261 -18.09 -3.79 18.32
N ALA A 262 -17.56 -3.50 17.13
CA ALA A 262 -18.26 -3.73 15.86
C ALA A 262 -18.50 -5.21 15.57
N ALA A 263 -17.69 -6.13 16.11
CA ALA A 263 -17.96 -7.57 16.02
C ALA A 263 -19.12 -8.01 16.94
N GLN A 264 -19.34 -7.30 18.05
CA GLN A 264 -20.39 -7.59 19.04
C GLN A 264 -21.76 -7.01 18.64
N VAL A 265 -21.78 -5.81 18.06
CA VAL A 265 -22.98 -5.21 17.48
C VAL A 265 -23.35 -6.05 16.25
N GLY A 266 -24.30 -6.97 16.43
CA GLY A 266 -24.61 -8.02 15.47
C GLY A 266 -24.94 -7.52 14.05
N ARG A 267 -24.99 -8.47 13.10
CA ARG A 267 -25.12 -8.30 11.63
C ARG A 267 -26.36 -7.52 11.12
N GLY A 268 -27.15 -6.89 12.00
CA GLY A 268 -28.43 -6.24 11.70
C GLY A 268 -28.48 -4.71 11.89
N GLU A 269 -27.51 -4.09 12.58
CA GLU A 269 -27.45 -2.62 12.67
C GLU A 269 -26.59 -2.03 11.54
N THR A 270 -26.96 -0.85 11.04
CA THR A 270 -26.16 -0.15 10.04
C THR A 270 -24.82 0.27 10.65
N ALA A 271 -23.76 -0.48 10.34
CA ALA A 271 -22.40 -0.18 10.78
C ALA A 271 -22.03 1.25 10.39
N GLN A 272 -21.66 2.07 11.38
CA GLN A 272 -21.16 3.42 11.13
C GLN A 272 -19.85 3.36 10.36
N ARG A 273 -19.71 4.23 9.36
CA ARG A 273 -18.48 4.35 8.57
C ARG A 273 -17.30 4.73 9.47
N ARG A 274 -16.26 3.91 9.43
CA ARG A 274 -15.04 4.03 10.24
C ARG A 274 -13.94 4.86 9.57
N THR A 275 -14.04 5.03 8.26
CA THR A 275 -13.00 5.65 7.42
C THR A 275 -13.43 6.97 6.81
N GLU A 276 -12.47 7.89 6.67
CA GLU A 276 -12.74 9.21 6.10
C GLU A 276 -11.50 9.74 5.36
N GLU A 277 -11.67 10.10 4.08
CA GLU A 277 -10.61 10.74 3.30
C GLU A 277 -10.68 12.28 3.41
N SER A 278 -9.54 12.88 3.76
CA SER A 278 -9.28 14.32 3.68
C SER A 278 -8.19 14.66 2.68
N SER A 279 -8.08 15.96 2.35
CA SER A 279 -7.13 16.41 1.32
C SER A 279 -5.66 16.11 1.64
N ARG A 280 -5.30 15.86 2.90
CA ARG A 280 -3.91 15.60 3.33
C ARG A 280 -3.76 14.38 4.24
N SER A 281 -4.87 13.78 4.65
CA SER A 281 -4.88 12.65 5.55
C SER A 281 -6.05 11.73 5.25
N TRP A 282 -5.90 10.45 5.58
CA TRP A 282 -7.00 9.51 5.69
C TRP A 282 -7.16 9.13 7.16
N ARG A 283 -8.38 8.88 7.63
CA ARG A 283 -8.68 8.51 9.00
C ARG A 283 -9.32 7.13 9.03
N CYS A 284 -8.92 6.30 9.98
CA CYS A 284 -9.62 5.08 10.38
C CYS A 284 -9.84 5.16 11.89
N ASP A 285 -11.09 5.10 12.33
CA ASP A 285 -11.47 5.28 13.73
C ASP A 285 -10.89 6.60 14.30
N ASN A 286 -10.08 6.50 15.36
CA ASN A 286 -9.38 7.60 16.00
C ASN A 286 -7.92 7.78 15.52
N ARG A 287 -7.53 7.12 14.42
CA ARG A 287 -6.15 7.15 13.90
C ARG A 287 -6.08 7.87 12.56
N ARG A 288 -5.05 8.69 12.39
CA ARG A 288 -4.85 9.52 11.19
C ARG A 288 -3.62 9.06 10.44
N HIS A 289 -3.74 9.03 9.14
CA HIS A 289 -2.76 8.48 8.23
C HIS A 289 -2.35 9.54 7.22
N THR A 290 -1.08 9.52 6.83
CA THR A 290 -0.61 10.25 5.66
C THR A 290 0.29 9.37 4.80
N THR A 291 0.10 9.43 3.49
CA THR A 291 0.72 8.51 2.53
C THR A 291 1.66 9.23 1.56
N TYR A 292 2.70 8.52 1.15
CA TYR A 292 3.75 8.98 0.24
C TYR A 292 3.97 7.95 -0.86
N TRP A 293 4.31 8.46 -2.04
CA TRP A 293 4.91 7.73 -3.13
C TRP A 293 6.44 7.89 -3.10
N VAL A 294 7.17 6.82 -3.37
CA VAL A 294 8.63 6.84 -3.55
C VAL A 294 8.92 7.27 -4.99
N ARG A 295 9.13 8.57 -5.19
CA ARG A 295 9.40 9.19 -6.50
C ARG A 295 10.79 8.86 -7.03
N ARG A 296 11.76 8.69 -6.13
CA ARG A 296 13.14 8.41 -6.48
C ARG A 296 13.74 7.48 -5.45
N TRP A 297 14.18 6.32 -5.91
CA TRP A 297 14.94 5.37 -5.13
C TRP A 297 16.40 5.84 -5.00
N PRO A 298 17.07 5.56 -3.88
CA PRO A 298 18.51 5.76 -3.77
C PRO A 298 19.24 4.76 -4.67
N GLN A 299 20.54 4.97 -4.88
CA GLN A 299 21.39 3.98 -5.53
C GLN A 299 21.57 2.78 -4.58
N LEU A 300 20.84 1.70 -4.86
CA LEU A 300 20.90 0.44 -4.12
C LEU A 300 22.08 -0.39 -4.66
N GLY A 301 22.89 -1.00 -3.78
CA GLY A 301 23.98 -1.91 -4.20
C GLY A 301 25.38 -1.30 -4.33
N GLY A 302 25.61 -0.10 -3.80
CA GLY A 302 26.94 0.52 -3.65
C GLY A 302 27.17 1.01 -2.19
N PRO A 303 28.00 2.05 -1.94
CA PRO A 303 28.12 2.67 -0.61
C PRO A 303 26.81 3.28 -0.07
N GLY A 304 25.71 3.25 -0.86
CA GLY A 304 24.38 3.75 -0.53
C GLY A 304 23.51 2.87 0.39
N GLY A 305 24.07 1.81 0.99
CA GLY A 305 23.35 0.94 1.91
C GLY A 305 22.40 -0.06 1.22
N SER A 306 21.86 -1.01 1.99
CA SER A 306 20.91 -2.01 1.48
C SER A 306 19.47 -1.49 1.52
N LEU A 307 18.58 -2.04 0.68
CA LEU A 307 17.14 -1.72 0.76
C LEU A 307 16.58 -1.99 2.16
N ALA A 308 17.01 -3.08 2.80
CA ALA A 308 16.58 -3.41 4.16
C ALA A 308 16.96 -2.31 5.17
N GLN A 309 18.15 -1.70 5.00
CA GLN A 309 18.58 -0.57 5.82
C GLN A 309 17.76 0.68 5.53
N LEU A 310 17.45 0.97 4.27
CA LEU A 310 16.57 2.08 3.91
C LEU A 310 15.19 1.92 4.54
N VAL A 311 14.58 0.73 4.42
CA VAL A 311 13.27 0.44 5.01
C VAL A 311 13.33 0.63 6.53
N ALA A 312 14.36 0.08 7.20
CA ALA A 312 14.52 0.24 8.63
C ALA A 312 14.66 1.72 9.05
N GLN A 313 15.39 2.54 8.29
CA GLN A 313 15.51 3.98 8.55
C GLN A 313 14.18 4.71 8.36
N LEU A 314 13.47 4.44 7.27
CA LEU A 314 12.19 5.10 6.95
C LEU A 314 11.07 4.68 7.89
N THR A 315 11.13 3.48 8.48
CA THR A 315 10.12 2.99 9.42
C THR A 315 10.45 3.21 10.91
N ALA A 316 11.64 3.74 11.23
CA ALA A 316 12.05 4.09 12.59
C ALA A 316 11.45 5.41 13.13
N VAL A 317 10.61 6.07 12.34
CA VAL A 317 9.96 7.35 12.70
C VAL A 317 9.05 7.17 13.93
N PRO A 318 9.09 8.08 14.93
CA PRO A 318 8.28 7.99 16.14
C PRO A 318 6.82 8.36 15.85
N ALA A 319 6.06 7.39 15.37
CA ALA A 319 4.63 7.47 15.09
C ALA A 319 3.94 6.19 15.59
N LEU A 320 2.62 6.21 15.79
CA LEU A 320 1.86 5.00 16.16
C LEU A 320 2.27 3.78 15.31
N ALA A 321 2.38 3.95 14.00
CA ALA A 321 2.92 2.95 13.10
C ALA A 321 3.46 3.59 11.82
N THR A 322 4.44 2.94 11.20
CA THR A 322 4.89 3.23 9.84
C THR A 322 4.80 1.97 8.99
N THR A 323 4.17 2.08 7.83
CA THR A 323 4.03 0.97 6.88
C THR A 323 4.76 1.31 5.59
N PHE A 324 5.73 0.50 5.20
CA PHE A 324 6.39 0.56 3.91
C PHE A 324 5.85 -0.53 3.00
N SER A 325 5.59 -0.19 1.74
CA SER A 325 5.06 -1.09 0.73
C SER A 325 5.90 -0.98 -0.53
N MET A 326 6.34 -2.10 -1.06
CA MET A 326 7.06 -2.18 -2.32
C MET A 326 6.38 -3.21 -3.21
N THR A 327 5.92 -2.80 -4.39
CA THR A 327 5.25 -3.68 -5.35
C THR A 327 6.16 -3.91 -6.54
N LEU A 328 6.40 -5.18 -6.85
CA LEU A 328 7.08 -5.65 -8.05
C LEU A 328 6.02 -6.09 -9.06
N ALA A 329 6.13 -5.66 -10.30
CA ALA A 329 5.28 -6.14 -11.39
C ALA A 329 6.12 -6.39 -12.64
N LYS A 330 5.65 -7.28 -13.52
CA LYS A 330 6.38 -7.61 -14.75
C LYS A 330 6.19 -6.50 -15.79
N GLY A 331 7.29 -5.96 -16.29
CA GLY A 331 7.34 -4.98 -17.38
C GLY A 331 7.23 -5.63 -18.76
N ALA A 332 7.21 -4.81 -19.81
CA ALA A 332 7.00 -5.25 -21.18
C ALA A 332 8.15 -6.10 -21.77
N GLN A 333 9.39 -5.92 -21.29
CA GLN A 333 10.61 -6.53 -21.86
C GLN A 333 11.43 -7.28 -20.81
N GLN A 334 10.79 -8.20 -20.06
CA GLN A 334 11.40 -8.97 -18.94
C GLN A 334 11.94 -8.12 -17.77
N ASP A 335 11.92 -6.79 -17.88
CA ASP A 335 12.18 -5.87 -16.78
C ASP A 335 11.12 -5.97 -15.69
N VAL A 336 11.49 -5.59 -14.47
CA VAL A 336 10.59 -5.54 -13.31
C VAL A 336 10.35 -4.09 -12.96
N THR A 337 9.09 -3.68 -12.94
CA THR A 337 8.71 -2.37 -12.44
C THR A 337 8.61 -2.43 -10.91
N VAL A 338 9.22 -1.45 -10.24
CA VAL A 338 9.20 -1.34 -8.78
C VAL A 338 8.54 -0.04 -8.38
N THR A 339 7.44 -0.17 -7.66
CA THR A 339 6.71 0.98 -7.08
C THR A 339 6.78 0.93 -5.57
N GLY A 340 6.92 2.10 -4.93
CA GLY A 340 7.13 2.20 -3.49
C GLY A 340 6.14 3.17 -2.87
N HIS A 341 5.55 2.76 -1.75
CA HIS A 341 4.66 3.59 -0.94
C HIS A 341 5.06 3.54 0.51
N LEU A 342 4.76 4.61 1.22
CA LEU A 342 4.97 4.69 2.66
C LEU A 342 3.78 5.37 3.31
N ARG A 343 3.33 4.83 4.44
CA ARG A 343 2.25 5.39 5.25
C ARG A 343 2.72 5.59 6.67
N ILE A 344 2.51 6.79 7.19
CA ILE A 344 2.65 7.09 8.62
C ILE A 344 1.25 7.12 9.21
N THR A 345 1.09 6.49 10.37
CA THR A 345 -0.11 6.57 11.21
C THR A 345 0.23 7.27 12.52
N GLY A 346 -0.57 8.25 12.93
CA GLY A 346 -0.48 8.91 14.23
C GLY A 346 -1.83 8.96 14.93
N ARG A 347 -1.84 9.14 16.25
CA ARG A 347 -3.07 9.26 17.06
C ARG A 347 -3.67 10.66 17.04
N SER A 348 -2.83 11.67 16.80
CA SER A 348 -3.24 13.07 16.74
C SER A 348 -2.70 13.76 15.48
N ASN A 349 -3.24 14.93 15.16
CA ASN A 349 -2.73 15.77 14.08
C ASN A 349 -1.29 16.24 14.35
N GLN A 350 -0.95 16.48 15.62
CA GLN A 350 0.37 16.94 16.03
C GLN A 350 1.40 15.81 15.84
N GLU A 351 1.11 14.63 16.37
CA GLU A 351 1.96 13.43 16.21
C GLU A 351 2.21 13.12 14.73
N LEU A 352 1.15 13.14 13.91
CA LEU A 352 1.28 12.90 12.47
C LEU A 352 2.12 13.98 11.77
N THR A 353 2.04 15.24 12.23
CA THR A 353 2.82 16.35 11.67
C THR A 353 4.30 16.23 12.02
N ASP A 354 4.62 15.85 13.25
CA ASP A 354 6.01 15.69 13.71
C ASP A 354 6.66 14.45 13.10
N ALA A 355 5.95 13.31 13.08
CA ALA A 355 6.39 12.10 12.40
C ALA A 355 6.65 12.35 10.90
N ARG A 356 5.80 13.13 10.24
CA ARG A 356 6.04 13.54 8.84
C ARG A 356 7.34 14.33 8.70
N ARG A 357 7.59 15.31 9.57
CA ARG A 357 8.80 16.16 9.48
C ARG A 357 10.05 15.31 9.67
N GLU A 358 10.02 14.37 10.61
CA GLU A 358 11.10 13.40 10.82
C GLU A 358 11.31 12.55 9.57
N LEU A 359 10.26 11.93 9.05
CA LEU A 359 10.34 11.11 7.83
C LEU A 359 10.93 11.88 6.65
N GLU A 360 10.44 13.09 6.38
CA GLU A 360 10.92 13.92 5.28
C GLU A 360 12.40 14.32 5.47
N ARG A 361 12.88 14.46 6.72
CA ARG A 361 14.30 14.63 7.02
C ARG A 361 15.09 13.35 6.76
N THR A 362 14.65 12.21 7.29
CA THR A 362 15.32 10.91 7.12
C THR A 362 15.40 10.51 5.64
N ALA A 363 14.32 10.69 4.88
CA ALA A 363 14.31 10.40 3.45
C ALA A 363 15.30 11.27 2.67
N ARG A 364 15.44 12.56 3.02
CA ARG A 364 16.46 13.43 2.41
C ARG A 364 17.87 12.98 2.72
N GLN A 365 18.15 12.58 3.96
CA GLN A 365 19.45 12.03 4.37
C GLN A 365 19.78 10.75 3.61
N ALA A 366 18.78 9.86 3.45
CA ALA A 366 18.89 8.63 2.69
C ALA A 366 18.76 8.82 1.16
N ARG A 367 18.81 10.07 0.65
CA ARG A 367 18.69 10.43 -0.78
C ARG A 367 17.47 9.83 -1.48
N THR A 368 16.40 9.58 -0.73
CA THR A 368 15.14 9.02 -1.21
C THR A 368 14.14 10.14 -1.43
N GLY A 369 13.59 10.22 -2.65
CA GLY A 369 12.59 11.23 -3.00
C GLY A 369 11.19 10.77 -2.62
N LEU A 370 10.60 11.34 -1.58
CA LEU A 370 9.21 11.09 -1.21
C LEU A 370 8.28 12.19 -1.72
N ALA A 371 7.14 11.80 -2.28
CA ALA A 371 6.07 12.71 -2.71
C ALA A 371 4.81 12.40 -1.92
N ARG A 372 4.34 13.36 -1.11
CA ARG A 372 3.10 13.18 -0.33
C ARG A 372 1.89 13.13 -1.27
N LEU A 373 1.00 12.18 -1.06
CA LEU A 373 -0.18 11.93 -1.89
C LEU A 373 -1.35 12.84 -1.50
N ASP A 374 -1.15 14.16 -1.53
CA ASP A 374 -2.22 15.13 -1.26
C ASP A 374 -3.40 14.91 -2.21
N ARG A 375 -4.60 14.76 -1.64
CA ARG A 375 -5.87 14.41 -2.32
C ARG A 375 -5.87 13.04 -2.97
N GLU A 376 -4.89 12.20 -2.67
CA GLU A 376 -4.73 10.84 -3.17
C GLU A 376 -4.41 9.90 -1.99
N GLN A 377 -4.93 10.24 -0.81
CA GLN A 377 -4.62 9.53 0.44
C GLN A 377 -5.22 8.13 0.44
N LEU A 378 -6.45 8.00 -0.08
CA LEU A 378 -7.14 6.71 -0.18
C LEU A 378 -6.41 5.72 -1.12
N PRO A 379 -6.04 6.08 -2.37
CA PRO A 379 -5.17 5.26 -3.19
C PRO A 379 -3.85 4.88 -2.49
N GLY A 380 -3.21 5.85 -1.83
CA GLY A 380 -1.98 5.59 -1.07
C GLY A 380 -2.18 4.63 0.11
N VAL A 381 -3.37 4.61 0.73
CA VAL A 381 -3.71 3.65 1.80
C VAL A 381 -3.86 2.26 1.20
N LEU A 382 -4.66 2.09 0.14
CA LEU A 382 -4.84 0.81 -0.56
C LEU A 382 -3.49 0.24 -1.02
N ALA A 383 -2.62 1.08 -1.56
CA ALA A 383 -1.26 0.72 -1.97
C ALA A 383 -0.33 0.25 -0.84
N THR A 384 -0.73 0.44 0.42
CA THR A 384 0.03 0.03 1.61
C THR A 384 -0.70 -1.01 2.46
N LEU A 385 -1.91 -1.43 2.07
CA LEU A 385 -2.54 -2.63 2.57
C LEU A 385 -1.97 -3.85 1.82
N PRO A 386 -1.93 -5.05 2.43
CA PRO A 386 -1.45 -6.27 1.78
C PRO A 386 -2.49 -6.80 0.77
N LEU A 387 -2.73 -6.03 -0.30
CA LEU A 387 -3.74 -6.29 -1.32
C LEU A 387 -3.13 -6.60 -2.71
N GLY A 388 -1.80 -6.58 -2.81
CA GLY A 388 -1.08 -6.80 -4.07
C GLY A 388 -0.57 -5.52 -4.75
N GLY A 389 -0.79 -4.34 -4.15
CA GLY A 389 -0.34 -3.05 -4.67
C GLY A 389 -1.48 -2.11 -5.07
N ALA A 390 -1.11 -0.93 -5.58
CA ALA A 390 -2.06 0.06 -6.07
C ALA A 390 -2.62 -0.33 -7.45
N ARG A 391 -3.85 0.09 -7.74
CA ARG A 391 -4.37 0.20 -9.11
C ARG A 391 -4.24 1.63 -9.61
#